data_AF-A0A370LS38-F1
#
_entry.id   AF-A0A370LS38-F1
#
_cell.length_a   1.000
_cell.length_b   1.000
_cell.length_c   1.000
_cell.angle_alpha   90.00
_cell.angle_beta   90.00
_cell.angle_gamma   90.00
#
_symmetry.space_group_name_H-M   'P 1'
#
loop_
_entity.id
_entity.type
_entity.pdbx_description
1 polymer ?
#
loop_
_entity_poly.entity_id
_entity_poly.type
_entity_poly.pdbx_seq_one_letter_code
_entity_poly.pdbx_strand_id
1 'polypeptide(L)'
;MSLDWSLEKVHNWEELANNRTHRNITDAIVFKTMAIGISEITEKNYVEFYQRIRVWEQAFGASMYYSEQGKRHEWPITLFDVKRRIGLFTNASRLTEKQFLKLLSENLFRDQHRPIEREKDLLAFLAEKFGEPEFEKDPEEQVA
;
A
#
# COMPACT_ATOMS: atom_id res chain seq x y z
N MET A 1 2.37 13.03 -15.72
CA MET A 1 1.25 12.42 -16.47
C MET A 1 0.01 12.48 -15.61
N SER A 2 -1.16 12.78 -16.17
CA SER A 2 -2.44 12.70 -15.47
C SER A 2 -2.93 11.25 -15.43
N LEU A 3 -3.61 10.88 -14.35
CA LEU A 3 -4.30 9.60 -14.22
C LEU A 3 -5.71 9.76 -14.79
N ASP A 4 -5.97 9.09 -15.91
CA ASP A 4 -7.28 9.09 -16.55
C ASP A 4 -7.99 7.78 -16.23
N TRP A 5 -9.28 7.84 -15.91
CA TRP A 5 -10.08 6.67 -15.54
C TRP A 5 -11.55 6.79 -15.95
N SER A 6 -12.23 5.65 -16.07
CA SER A 6 -13.63 5.57 -16.48
C SER A 6 -14.38 4.46 -15.74
N LEU A 7 -15.66 4.73 -15.45
CA LEU A 7 -16.64 3.76 -14.92
C LEU A 7 -17.71 3.39 -15.94
N GLU A 8 -17.62 3.83 -17.20
CA GLU A 8 -18.69 3.65 -18.20
C GLU A 8 -19.14 2.20 -18.38
N LYS A 9 -18.24 1.24 -18.14
CA LYS A 9 -18.52 -0.20 -18.24
C LYS A 9 -18.92 -0.85 -16.91
N VAL A 10 -19.00 -0.09 -15.82
CA VAL A 10 -19.41 -0.59 -14.50
C VAL A 10 -20.93 -0.54 -14.40
N HIS A 11 -21.54 -1.69 -14.13
CA HIS A 11 -23.00 -1.85 -14.18
C HIS A 11 -23.77 -0.85 -13.29
N ASN A 12 -23.26 -0.56 -12.09
CA ASN A 12 -23.90 0.35 -11.14
C ASN A 12 -23.12 1.68 -10.97
N TRP A 13 -22.51 2.18 -12.05
CA TRP A 13 -21.63 3.35 -12.01
C TRP A 13 -22.28 4.59 -11.40
N GLU A 14 -23.57 4.86 -11.65
CA GLU A 14 -24.27 6.03 -11.11
C GLU A 14 -24.28 6.03 -9.58
N GLU A 15 -24.59 4.88 -8.99
CA GLU A 15 -24.58 4.70 -7.54
C GLU A 15 -23.17 4.91 -6.97
N LEU A 16 -22.16 4.37 -7.65
CA LEU A 16 -20.77 4.48 -7.22
C LEU A 16 -20.22 5.92 -7.36
N ALA A 17 -20.70 6.68 -8.34
CA ALA A 17 -20.28 8.05 -8.61
C ALA A 17 -21.00 9.07 -7.71
N ASN A 18 -22.29 8.87 -7.46
CA ASN A 18 -23.14 9.82 -6.74
C ASN A 18 -23.10 9.65 -5.21
N ASN A 19 -22.73 8.46 -4.70
CA ASN A 19 -22.54 8.24 -3.28
C ASN A 19 -21.11 8.60 -2.85
N ARG A 20 -20.95 9.54 -1.91
CA ARG A 20 -19.64 10.01 -1.42
C ARG A 20 -18.74 8.89 -0.93
N THR A 21 -19.28 7.94 -0.17
CA THR A 21 -18.52 6.79 0.34
C THR A 21 -18.02 5.93 -0.81
N HIS A 22 -18.89 5.59 -1.76
CA HIS A 22 -18.47 4.78 -2.91
C HIS A 22 -17.50 5.49 -3.83
N ARG A 23 -17.63 6.81 -3.99
CA ARG A 23 -16.68 7.62 -4.73
C ARG A 23 -15.29 7.58 -4.09
N ASN A 24 -15.20 7.75 -2.77
CA ASN A 24 -13.92 7.66 -2.06
C ASN A 24 -13.24 6.29 -2.26
N ILE A 25 -14.03 5.21 -2.20
CA ILE A 25 -13.52 3.85 -2.44
C ILE A 25 -13.06 3.69 -3.90
N THR A 26 -13.80 4.26 -4.85
CA THR A 26 -13.41 4.25 -6.27
C THR A 26 -12.10 5.01 -6.48
N ASP A 27 -11.96 6.20 -5.91
CA ASP A 27 -10.74 7.00 -6.01
C ASP A 27 -9.54 6.23 -5.42
N ALA A 28 -9.72 5.57 -4.27
CA ALA A 28 -8.68 4.74 -3.67
C ALA A 28 -8.27 3.56 -4.58
N ILE A 29 -9.25 2.88 -5.19
CA ILE A 29 -9.00 1.79 -6.14
C ILE A 29 -8.28 2.31 -7.40
N VAL A 30 -8.67 3.48 -7.92
CA VAL A 30 -8.03 4.14 -9.06
C VAL A 30 -6.57 4.46 -8.75
N PHE A 31 -6.25 5.03 -7.58
CA PHE A 31 -4.85 5.25 -7.20
C PHE A 31 -4.08 3.94 -7.02
N LYS A 32 -4.74 2.88 -6.54
CA LYS A 32 -4.10 1.57 -6.38
C LYS A 32 -3.71 0.93 -7.70
N THR A 33 -4.35 1.25 -8.82
CA THR A 33 -3.93 0.73 -10.13
C THR A 33 -2.50 1.09 -10.47
N MET A 34 -2.02 2.27 -10.04
CA MET A 34 -0.63 2.71 -10.21
C MET A 34 0.36 1.89 -9.37
N ALA A 35 -0.06 1.45 -8.18
CA ALA A 35 0.78 0.70 -7.25
C ALA A 35 0.84 -0.80 -7.61
N ILE A 36 -0.30 -1.37 -7.99
CA ILE A 36 -0.43 -2.82 -8.23
C ILE A 36 -0.21 -3.20 -9.70
N GLY A 37 -0.24 -2.21 -10.60
CA GLY A 37 0.00 -2.39 -12.02
C GLY A 37 -1.09 -3.16 -12.75
N ILE A 38 -2.35 -2.97 -12.38
CA ILE A 38 -3.50 -3.54 -13.11
C ILE A 38 -4.42 -2.39 -13.48
N SER A 39 -4.56 -2.15 -14.79
CA SER A 39 -5.23 -0.95 -15.30
C SER A 39 -6.75 -1.12 -15.47
N GLU A 40 -7.27 -2.34 -15.38
CA GLU A 40 -8.67 -2.66 -15.64
C GLU A 40 -9.16 -3.80 -14.74
N ILE A 41 -10.37 -3.66 -14.19
CA ILE A 41 -11.03 -4.69 -13.38
C ILE A 41 -12.03 -5.44 -14.26
N THR A 42 -11.92 -6.77 -14.30
CA THR A 42 -12.74 -7.66 -15.10
C THR A 42 -13.19 -8.87 -14.27
N GLU A 43 -14.21 -9.59 -14.72
CA GLU A 43 -14.65 -10.86 -14.10
C GLU A 43 -13.53 -11.91 -13.98
N LYS A 44 -12.50 -11.83 -14.84
CA LYS A 44 -11.40 -12.81 -14.86
C LYS A 44 -10.27 -12.46 -13.90
N ASN A 45 -10.09 -11.18 -13.54
CA ASN A 45 -8.91 -10.72 -12.80
C ASN A 45 -9.23 -9.99 -11.48
N TYR A 46 -10.50 -9.77 -11.12
CA TYR A 46 -10.85 -9.02 -9.90
C TYR A 46 -10.25 -9.64 -8.62
N VAL A 47 -10.07 -10.97 -8.60
CA VAL A 47 -9.43 -11.68 -7.48
C VAL A 47 -7.93 -11.33 -7.40
N GLU A 48 -7.22 -11.39 -8.52
CA GLU A 48 -5.80 -11.01 -8.59
C GLU A 48 -5.60 -9.52 -8.23
N PHE A 49 -6.48 -8.66 -8.74
CA PHE A 49 -6.49 -7.24 -8.43
C PHE A 49 -6.59 -7.02 -6.91
N TYR A 50 -7.54 -7.70 -6.26
CA TYR A 50 -7.69 -7.63 -4.82
C TYR A 50 -6.48 -8.20 -4.07
N GLN A 51 -5.94 -9.34 -4.50
CA GLN A 51 -4.74 -9.95 -3.89
C GLN A 51 -3.56 -8.98 -3.88
N ARG A 52 -3.28 -8.30 -5.00
CA ARG A 52 -2.20 -7.31 -5.06
C ARG A 52 -2.45 -6.10 -4.15
N ILE A 53 -3.70 -5.64 -4.04
CA ILE A 53 -4.07 -4.60 -3.06
C ILE A 53 -3.77 -5.07 -1.65
N ARG A 54 -4.16 -6.30 -1.29
CA ARG A 54 -3.97 -6.83 0.07
C ARG A 54 -2.50 -6.99 0.43
N VAL A 55 -1.68 -7.50 -0.48
CA VAL A 55 -0.23 -7.58 -0.29
C VAL A 55 0.35 -6.18 -0.09
N TRP A 56 -0.07 -5.20 -0.89
CA TRP A 56 0.37 -3.82 -0.73
C TRP A 56 -0.05 -3.21 0.61
N GLU A 57 -1.31 -3.41 1.03
CA GLU A 57 -1.81 -2.89 2.32
C GLU A 57 -1.14 -3.55 3.52
N GLN A 58 -0.78 -4.83 3.42
CA GLN A 58 0.00 -5.50 4.47
C GLN A 58 1.42 -4.93 4.60
N ALA A 59 2.03 -4.51 3.49
CA ALA A 59 3.37 -3.95 3.48
C ALA A 59 3.41 -2.47 3.94
N PHE A 60 2.41 -1.67 3.58
CA PHE A 60 2.45 -0.21 3.72
C PHE A 60 1.27 0.41 4.50
N GLY A 61 0.40 -0.42 5.09
CA GLY A 61 -0.83 0.01 5.77
C GLY A 61 -2.02 0.19 4.84
N ALA A 62 -3.19 0.41 5.43
CA ALA A 62 -4.47 0.50 4.70
C ALA A 62 -4.48 1.60 3.63
N SER A 63 -5.24 1.37 2.55
CA SER A 63 -5.37 2.34 1.43
C SER A 63 -6.28 3.52 1.78
N MET A 64 -7.19 3.35 2.72
CA MET A 64 -8.10 4.38 3.20
C MET A 64 -8.15 4.38 4.72
N TYR A 65 -8.56 5.51 5.28
CA TYR A 65 -8.72 5.70 6.70
C TYR A 65 -9.94 6.57 6.94
N TYR A 66 -10.58 6.40 8.09
CA TYR A 66 -11.58 7.32 8.60
C TYR A 66 -11.20 7.78 9.99
N SER A 67 -11.77 8.91 10.41
CA SER A 67 -11.57 9.44 11.76
C SER A 67 -12.86 9.29 12.56
N GLU A 68 -12.75 8.72 13.75
CA GLU A 68 -13.83 8.58 14.70
C GLU A 68 -13.33 8.99 16.08
N GLN A 69 -14.02 9.93 16.73
CA GLN A 69 -13.64 10.46 18.06
C GLN A 69 -12.17 10.95 18.14
N GLY A 70 -11.65 11.54 17.06
CA GLY A 70 -10.27 12.03 16.99
C GLY A 70 -9.22 10.95 16.78
N LYS A 71 -9.62 9.66 16.70
CA LYS A 71 -8.73 8.55 16.38
C LYS A 71 -8.85 8.18 14.90
N ARG A 72 -7.72 7.84 14.29
CA ARG A 72 -7.64 7.38 12.90
C ARG A 72 -7.78 5.87 12.87
N HIS A 73 -8.72 5.38 12.08
CA HIS A 73 -9.01 3.96 11.91
C HIS A 73 -8.74 3.54 10.46
N GLU A 74 -8.22 2.33 10.30
CA GLU A 74 -8.00 1.74 8.98
C GLU A 74 -9.31 1.39 8.30
N TRP A 75 -9.38 1.64 7.00
CA TRP A 75 -10.49 1.24 6.15
C TRP A 75 -9.93 0.49 4.93
N PRO A 76 -9.63 -0.81 5.08
CA PRO A 76 -9.08 -1.59 3.98
C PRO A 76 -10.11 -1.73 2.86
N ILE A 77 -9.63 -1.71 1.62
CA ILE A 77 -10.46 -2.06 0.46
C ILE A 77 -10.85 -3.54 0.59
N THR A 78 -12.10 -3.89 0.30
CA THR A 78 -12.58 -5.28 0.35
C THR A 78 -12.67 -5.91 -1.04
N LEU A 79 -12.74 -7.25 -1.11
CA LEU A 79 -13.00 -7.95 -2.37
C LEU A 79 -14.35 -7.53 -2.98
N PHE A 80 -15.34 -7.26 -2.13
CA PHE A 80 -16.65 -6.78 -2.56
C PHE A 80 -16.55 -5.41 -3.24
N ASP A 81 -15.73 -4.50 -2.70
CA ASP A 81 -15.48 -3.20 -3.32
C ASP A 81 -14.89 -3.34 -4.71
N VAL A 82 -13.92 -4.25 -4.89
CA VAL A 82 -13.31 -4.53 -6.19
C VAL A 82 -14.32 -5.15 -7.15
N LYS A 83 -15.08 -6.16 -6.70
CA LYS A 83 -16.06 -6.86 -7.53
C LYS A 83 -17.16 -5.93 -8.05
N ARG A 84 -17.64 -4.98 -7.23
CA ARG A 84 -18.62 -3.97 -7.66
C ARG A 84 -18.11 -3.02 -8.73
N ARG A 85 -16.79 -2.97 -8.96
CA ARG A 85 -16.13 -2.08 -9.91
C ARG A 85 -15.59 -2.83 -11.13
N ILE A 86 -16.06 -4.04 -11.39
CA ILE A 86 -15.81 -4.74 -12.65
C ILE A 86 -16.31 -3.84 -13.80
N GLY A 87 -15.42 -3.55 -14.76
CA GLY A 87 -15.58 -2.56 -15.81
C GLY A 87 -14.78 -1.26 -15.61
N LEU A 88 -14.22 -1.03 -14.41
CA LEU A 88 -13.37 0.13 -14.14
C LEU A 88 -12.08 0.04 -14.94
N PHE A 89 -11.73 1.14 -15.61
CA PHE A 89 -10.52 1.28 -16.41
C PHE A 89 -9.72 2.51 -15.99
N THR A 90 -8.39 2.42 -16.08
CA THR A 90 -7.42 3.51 -15.88
C THR A 90 -6.31 3.46 -16.93
N ASN A 91 -5.64 4.59 -17.18
CA ASN A 91 -4.44 4.66 -18.04
C ASN A 91 -3.13 4.21 -17.34
N ALA A 92 -3.21 3.60 -16.15
CA ALA A 92 -2.04 3.13 -15.40
C ALA A 92 -1.30 1.99 -16.12
N SER A 93 0.01 1.88 -15.88
CA SER A 93 0.84 0.84 -16.48
C SER A 93 0.40 -0.57 -16.06
N ARG A 94 0.51 -1.52 -16.98
CA ARG A 94 0.22 -2.94 -16.72
C ARG A 94 1.51 -3.65 -16.35
N LEU A 95 1.56 -4.22 -15.15
CA LEU A 95 2.68 -4.98 -14.62
C LEU A 95 2.34 -6.46 -14.60
N THR A 96 3.24 -7.26 -15.14
CA THR A 96 3.28 -8.70 -14.86
C THR A 96 3.49 -8.92 -13.36
N GLU A 97 3.13 -10.11 -12.86
CA GLU A 97 3.33 -10.47 -11.45
C GLU A 97 4.79 -10.28 -11.00
N LYS A 98 5.76 -10.73 -11.81
CA LYS A 98 7.19 -10.55 -11.53
C LYS A 98 7.59 -9.07 -11.41
N GLN A 99 7.06 -8.21 -12.28
CA GLN A 99 7.32 -6.76 -12.21
C GLN A 99 6.68 -6.14 -10.97
N PHE A 100 5.46 -6.55 -10.61
CA PHE A 100 4.79 -6.10 -9.40
C PHE A 100 5.57 -6.51 -8.14
N LEU A 101 5.99 -7.76 -8.02
CA LEU A 101 6.76 -8.24 -6.86
C LEU A 101 8.11 -7.51 -6.74
N LYS A 102 8.78 -7.25 -7.86
CA LYS A 102 9.99 -6.43 -7.88
C LYS A 102 9.71 -5.02 -7.36
N LEU A 103 8.70 -4.33 -7.90
CA LEU A 103 8.30 -3.00 -7.46
C LEU A 103 7.94 -2.96 -5.96
N LEU A 104 7.21 -3.96 -5.48
CA LEU A 104 6.83 -4.09 -4.08
C LEU A 104 8.08 -4.18 -3.19
N SER A 105 9.02 -5.08 -3.52
CA SER A 105 10.26 -5.26 -2.76
C SER A 105 11.10 -3.98 -2.72
N GLU A 106 11.27 -3.31 -3.86
CA GLU A 106 12.03 -2.05 -3.95
C GLU A 106 11.42 -0.94 -3.10
N ASN A 107 10.09 -0.82 -3.08
CA ASN A 107 9.41 0.16 -2.23
C ASN A 107 9.52 -0.21 -0.75
N LEU A 108 9.41 -1.49 -0.41
CA LEU A 108 9.54 -1.95 0.97
C LEU A 108 10.92 -1.61 1.54
N PHE A 109 12.00 -1.91 0.82
CA PHE A 109 13.36 -1.54 1.25
C PHE A 109 13.57 -0.02 1.32
N ARG A 110 12.99 0.74 0.37
CA ARG A 110 13.09 2.20 0.37
C ARG A 110 12.43 2.82 1.60
N ASP A 111 11.27 2.30 2.01
CA ASP A 111 10.53 2.84 3.15
C ASP A 111 11.26 2.60 4.48
N GLN A 112 11.94 1.46 4.60
CA GLN A 112 12.78 1.13 5.77
C GLN A 112 14.07 1.96 5.85
N HIS A 113 14.54 2.54 4.74
CA HIS A 113 15.81 3.25 4.75
C HIS A 113 15.77 4.52 5.64
N ARG A 114 14.68 5.30 5.63
CA ARG A 114 14.62 6.55 6.41
C ARG A 114 14.57 6.33 7.93
N PRO A 115 13.77 5.39 8.47
CA PRO A 115 13.81 5.07 9.90
C PRO A 115 15.20 4.62 10.35
N ILE A 116 15.86 3.75 9.58
CA ILE A 116 17.18 3.22 9.90
C ILE A 116 18.23 4.34 9.95
N GLU A 117 18.24 5.26 8.97
CA GLU A 117 19.19 6.39 9.00
C GLU A 117 18.95 7.31 10.21
N ARG A 118 17.69 7.57 10.58
CA ARG A 118 17.39 8.32 11.82
C ARG A 118 17.86 7.60 13.08
N GLU A 119 17.70 6.28 13.12
CA GLU A 119 18.18 5.47 14.25
C GLU A 119 19.70 5.50 14.34
N LYS A 120 20.42 5.41 13.21
CA LYS A 120 21.88 5.59 13.16
C LYS A 120 22.30 6.97 13.67
N ASP A 121 21.64 8.04 13.23
CA ASP A 121 21.93 9.40 13.69
C ASP A 121 21.71 9.54 15.21
N LEU A 122 20.64 8.93 15.73
CA LEU A 122 20.35 8.91 17.16
C LEU A 122 21.40 8.11 17.94
N LEU A 123 21.81 6.94 17.44
CA LEU A 123 22.85 6.13 18.07
C LEU A 123 24.19 6.87 18.09
N ALA A 124 24.57 7.53 16.99
CA ALA A 124 25.79 8.35 16.92
C ALA A 124 25.75 9.51 17.92
N PHE A 125 24.62 10.22 18.02
CA PHE A 125 24.42 11.29 19.00
C PHE A 125 24.50 10.79 20.44
N LEU A 126 23.88 9.64 20.74
CA LEU A 126 23.93 9.05 22.06
C LEU A 126 25.34 8.60 22.43
N ALA A 127 26.08 7.99 21.49
CA ALA A 127 27.46 7.57 21.68
C ALA A 127 28.39 8.77 21.94
N GLU A 128 28.21 9.88 21.21
CA GLU A 128 28.95 11.13 21.46
C GLU A 128 28.67 11.70 22.86
N LYS A 129 27.40 11.70 23.27
CA LYS A 129 26.96 12.38 24.49
C LYS A 129 27.16 11.56 25.76
N PHE A 130 27.09 10.24 25.66
CA PHE A 130 27.05 9.33 26.82
C PHE A 130 28.09 8.20 26.76
N GLY A 131 28.90 8.13 25.70
CA GLY A 131 29.79 7.00 25.43
C GLY A 131 29.08 5.87 24.68
N GLU A 132 29.86 4.98 24.05
CA GLU A 132 29.29 3.83 23.34
C GLU A 132 28.48 2.94 24.29
N PRO A 133 27.28 2.51 23.91
CA PRO A 133 26.53 1.54 24.71
C PRO A 133 27.33 0.23 24.80
N GLU A 134 27.63 -0.20 26.04
CA GLU A 134 28.12 -1.56 26.27
C GLU A 134 26.98 -2.53 25.96
N PHE A 135 26.97 -3.09 24.76
CA PHE A 135 26.15 -4.26 24.48
C PHE A 135 26.77 -5.44 25.22
N GLU A 136 26.01 -6.05 26.13
CA GLU A 136 26.38 -7.35 26.71
C GLU A 136 26.68 -8.31 25.55
N LYS A 137 27.93 -8.79 25.47
CA LYS A 137 28.33 -9.76 24.46
C LYS A 137 27.41 -10.97 24.56
N ASP A 138 26.98 -11.45 23.39
CA ASP A 138 26.16 -12.65 23.25
C ASP A 138 26.79 -13.78 24.10
N PRO A 139 26.04 -14.45 25.00
CA PRO A 139 26.60 -15.48 25.88
C PRO A 139 27.37 -16.59 25.17
N GLU A 140 27.18 -16.76 23.85
CA GLU A 140 27.95 -17.70 23.03
C GLU A 140 29.40 -17.26 22.74
N GLU A 141 29.75 -15.98 22.84
CA GLU A 141 31.13 -15.48 22.67
C GLU A 141 31.98 -15.58 23.94
N GLN A 142 31.40 -15.95 25.09
CA GLN A 142 32.12 -16.05 26.37
C GLN A 142 32.70 -17.45 26.66
N VAL A 143 32.50 -18.42 25.76
CA VAL A 143 32.89 -19.84 25.95
C VAL A 143 34.01 -20.29 25.00
N ALA A 144 34.69 -19.35 24.33
CA ALA A 144 35.87 -19.64 23.48
C ALA A 144 37.19 -19.30 24.18
#